data_AF-A0A510E6V0-F1
#
_entry.id   AF-A0A510E6V0-F1
#
_cell.length_a   1.000
_cell.length_b   1.000
_cell.length_c   1.000
_cell.angle_alpha   90.00
_cell.angle_beta   90.00
_cell.angle_gamma   90.00
#
_symmetry.space_group_name_H-M   'P 1'
#
loop_
_entity.id
_entity.type
_entity.pdbx_description
1 polymer ?
#
loop_
_entity_poly.entity_id
_entity_poly.type
_entity_poly.pdbx_seq_one_letter_code
_entity_poly.pdbx_strand_id
1 'polypeptide(L)'
;MKPLIAIDLNSTIDDDVLKSFLVKMFEKFGALDVVFIMDDESLVEVEHKIVHTFYNVTDVIENVKFLRKLSDKKKLSLHVNSLVSLNQELKKFPLIVVTNRPLKPKLDQLMFIFDGNSIKSSNKKFILSENRDAEPE
;
A
#
# COMPACT_ATOMS: atom_id res chain seq x y z
N MET A 1 15.98 1.30 -4.88
CA MET A 1 14.83 2.24 -4.97
C MET A 1 13.90 1.98 -3.79
N LYS A 2 13.37 3.03 -3.16
CA LYS A 2 12.40 2.90 -2.07
C LYS A 2 11.00 2.71 -2.67
N PRO A 3 10.19 1.78 -2.17
CA PRO A 3 8.82 1.60 -2.64
C PRO A 3 7.96 2.82 -2.28
N LEU A 4 6.91 3.04 -3.05
CA LEU A 4 5.79 3.87 -2.62
C LEU A 4 4.74 2.95 -2.01
N ILE A 5 4.40 3.15 -0.75
CA ILE A 5 3.39 2.35 -0.04
C ILE A 5 2.11 3.19 0.07
N ALA A 6 1.03 2.75 -0.55
CA ALA A 6 -0.26 3.39 -0.47
C ALA A 6 -1.15 2.63 0.52
N ILE A 7 -1.51 3.25 1.63
CA ILE A 7 -2.32 2.62 2.68
C ILE A 7 -3.77 3.06 2.54
N ASP A 8 -4.65 2.10 2.26
CA ASP A 8 -6.09 2.32 2.26
C ASP A 8 -6.63 2.40 3.68
N LEU A 9 -7.03 3.60 4.09
CA LEU A 9 -7.57 3.84 5.43
C LEU A 9 -8.91 3.11 5.64
N ASN A 10 -9.66 2.84 4.58
CA ASN A 10 -10.94 2.12 4.64
C ASN A 10 -10.78 0.60 4.47
N SER A 11 -9.55 0.08 4.41
CA SER A 11 -9.31 -1.37 4.43
C SER A 11 -9.65 -1.97 5.80
N THR A 12 -10.14 -3.20 5.82
CA THR A 12 -10.40 -3.94 7.07
C THR A 12 -9.20 -4.78 7.51
N ILE A 13 -7.99 -4.43 7.04
CA ILE A 13 -6.75 -5.07 7.45
C ILE A 13 -6.46 -4.66 8.89
N ASP A 14 -6.25 -5.67 9.73
CA ASP A 14 -5.93 -5.51 11.15
C ASP A 14 -4.62 -4.75 11.38
N ASP A 15 -4.56 -3.97 12.46
CA ASP A 15 -3.41 -3.11 12.76
C ASP A 15 -2.14 -3.91 13.07
N ASP A 16 -2.24 -5.08 13.72
CA ASP A 16 -1.08 -5.93 14.03
C ASP A 16 -0.56 -6.63 12.78
N VAL A 17 -1.46 -7.00 11.86
CA VAL A 17 -1.11 -7.51 10.53
C VAL A 17 -0.39 -6.44 9.71
N LEU A 18 -0.93 -5.21 9.69
CA LEU A 18 -0.30 -4.07 9.03
C LEU A 18 1.09 -3.78 9.63
N LYS A 19 1.19 -3.77 10.96
CA LYS A 19 2.44 -3.56 11.69
C LYS A 19 3.48 -4.61 11.29
N SER A 20 3.11 -5.88 11.24
CA SER A 20 4.00 -6.98 10.85
C SER A 20 4.51 -6.84 9.41
N PHE A 21 3.63 -6.40 8.50
CA PHE A 21 4.04 -6.07 7.12
C PHE A 21 5.02 -4.89 7.07
N LEU A 22 4.72 -3.80 7.79
CA LEU A 22 5.57 -2.61 7.81
C LEU A 22 6.95 -2.87 8.42
N VAL A 23 7.04 -3.68 9.49
CA VAL A 23 8.34 -4.11 10.07
C VAL A 23 9.24 -4.70 8.99
N LYS A 24 8.73 -5.67 8.21
CA LYS A 24 9.48 -6.29 7.12
C LYS A 24 9.90 -5.29 6.03
N MET A 25 9.05 -4.31 5.75
CA MET A 25 9.40 -3.24 4.79
C MET A 25 10.49 -2.32 5.34
N PHE A 26 10.42 -1.93 6.61
CA PHE A 26 11.44 -1.10 7.26
C PHE A 26 12.79 -1.82 7.36
N GLU A 27 12.82 -3.10 7.73
CA GLU A 27 14.04 -3.92 7.75
C GLU A 27 14.74 -3.93 6.38
N LYS A 28 13.95 -3.92 5.29
CA LYS A 28 14.48 -3.96 3.93
C LYS A 28 14.91 -2.60 3.39
N PHE A 29 14.21 -1.52 3.73
CA PHE A 29 14.38 -0.21 3.08
C PHE A 29 14.87 0.91 3.99
N GLY A 30 14.85 0.71 5.32
CA GLY A 30 15.25 1.67 6.35
C GLY A 30 14.30 2.86 6.55
N ALA A 31 13.68 3.35 5.47
CA ALA A 31 12.65 4.38 5.49
C ALA A 31 11.60 4.09 4.42
N LEU A 32 10.35 4.44 4.70
CA LEU A 32 9.21 4.16 3.82
C LEU A 32 8.54 5.45 3.38
N ASP A 33 8.32 5.58 2.09
CA ASP A 33 7.49 6.65 1.54
C ASP A 33 6.05 6.15 1.46
N VAL A 34 5.17 6.81 2.21
CA VAL A 34 3.79 6.38 2.42
C VAL A 34 2.83 7.46 1.91
N VAL A 35 1.76 7.02 1.27
CA VAL A 35 0.60 7.83 0.91
C VAL A 35 -0.62 7.19 1.58
N PHE A 36 -1.48 8.01 2.16
CA PHE A 36 -2.74 7.53 2.74
C PHE A 36 -3.89 7.78 1.78
N ILE A 37 -4.74 6.78 1.60
CA ILE A 37 -5.93 6.86 0.75
C ILE A 37 -7.14 6.97 1.68
N MET A 38 -7.81 8.13 1.66
CA MET A 38 -8.92 8.44 2.57
C MET A 38 -10.27 8.03 1.99
N ASP A 39 -10.47 8.21 0.69
CA ASP A 39 -11.62 7.71 -0.06
C ASP A 39 -11.17 7.43 -1.49
N ASP A 40 -12.07 6.87 -2.30
CA ASP A 40 -11.91 6.73 -3.74
C ASP A 40 -11.38 8.02 -4.37
N GLU A 41 -10.22 7.92 -5.02
CA GLU A 41 -9.50 9.05 -5.67
C GLU A 41 -9.01 10.16 -4.73
N SER A 42 -9.21 10.06 -3.42
CA SER A 42 -8.77 11.04 -2.42
C SER A 42 -7.54 10.54 -1.66
N LEU A 43 -6.41 11.21 -1.90
CA LEU A 43 -5.17 11.02 -1.15
C LEU A 43 -5.09 12.09 -0.05
N VAL A 44 -4.60 11.70 1.13
CA VAL A 44 -4.41 12.64 2.24
C VAL A 44 -3.25 13.57 1.92
N GLU A 45 -3.49 14.88 2.04
CA GLU A 45 -2.47 15.92 1.93
C GLU A 45 -2.29 16.59 3.30
N VAL A 46 -1.06 16.61 3.81
CA VAL A 46 -0.69 17.32 5.04
C VAL A 46 0.45 18.27 4.70
N GLU A 47 0.31 19.55 5.04
CA GLU A 47 1.32 20.58 4.77
C GLU A 47 1.79 20.60 3.31
N HIS A 48 0.85 20.52 2.36
CA HIS A 48 1.14 20.49 0.92
C HIS A 48 1.97 19.29 0.44
N LYS A 49 1.99 18.21 1.22
CA LYS A 49 2.64 16.95 0.87
C LYS A 49 1.63 15.81 0.90
N ILE A 50 1.60 15.05 -0.18
CA ILE A 50 0.80 13.81 -0.31
C ILE A 50 1.64 12.59 0.08
N VAL A 51 2.95 12.65 -0.15
CA VAL A 51 3.90 11.59 0.21
C VAL A 51 4.60 11.94 1.51
N HIS A 52 4.51 11.05 2.48
CA HIS A 52 5.12 11.20 3.80
C HIS A 52 6.21 10.14 3.98
N THR A 53 7.42 10.58 4.30
CA THR A 53 8.53 9.65 4.60
C THR A 53 8.55 9.35 6.09
N PHE A 54 8.47 8.07 6.43
CA PHE A 54 8.56 7.57 7.80
C PHE A 54 9.87 6.81 8.02
N TYR A 55 10.36 6.87 9.25
CA TYR A 55 11.61 6.24 9.69
C TYR A 55 11.41 5.16 10.75
N ASN A 56 10.18 4.96 11.22
CA ASN A 56 9.83 3.86 12.12
C ASN A 56 8.37 3.41 11.89
N VAL A 57 8.07 2.19 12.32
CA VAL A 57 6.74 1.57 12.16
C VAL A 57 5.69 2.24 13.04
N THR A 58 6.07 2.64 14.25
CA THR A 58 5.15 3.19 15.27
C THR A 58 4.44 4.43 14.74
N ASP A 59 5.18 5.36 14.15
CA ASP A 59 4.64 6.60 13.58
C ASP A 59 3.65 6.32 12.46
N VAL A 60 3.93 5.35 11.59
CA VAL A 60 3.00 4.97 10.52
C VAL A 60 1.69 4.45 11.12
N ILE A 61 1.76 3.55 12.10
CA ILE A 61 0.58 2.95 12.72
C ILE A 61 -0.25 3.99 13.48
N GLU A 62 0.40 4.92 14.20
CA GLU A 62 -0.28 6.00 14.89
C GLU A 62 -1.02 6.92 13.90
N ASN A 63 -0.37 7.27 12.79
CA ASN A 63 -1.00 8.05 11.71
C ASN A 63 -2.18 7.28 11.09
N VAL A 64 -2.04 5.98 10.79
CA VAL A 64 -3.15 5.17 10.27
C VAL A 64 -4.32 5.15 11.25
N LYS A 65 -4.08 4.91 12.53
CA LYS A 65 -5.13 4.89 13.57
C LYS A 65 -5.81 6.24 13.73
N PHE A 66 -5.06 7.33 13.64
CA PHE A 66 -5.60 8.68 13.71
C PHE A 66 -6.46 8.98 12.48
N LEU A 67 -5.92 8.78 11.28
CA LEU A 67 -6.61 9.09 10.02
C LEU A 67 -7.83 8.19 9.77
N ARG A 68 -7.80 6.93 10.19
CA ARG A 68 -8.96 6.03 10.15
C ARG A 68 -10.17 6.57 10.91
N LYS A 69 -9.97 7.33 11.99
CA LYS A 69 -11.06 7.97 12.74
C LYS A 69 -11.71 9.13 11.99
N LEU A 70 -10.99 9.71 11.02
CA LEU A 70 -11.44 10.86 10.21
C LEU A 70 -12.03 10.42 8.87
N SER A 71 -11.84 9.16 8.48
CA SER A 71 -12.30 8.61 7.22
C SER A 71 -13.78 8.30 7.27
N ASP A 72 -14.57 8.94 6.39
CA ASP A 72 -16.00 8.68 6.22
C ASP A 72 -16.27 7.89 4.92
N LYS A 73 -17.31 7.04 4.98
CA LYS A 73 -17.95 6.29 3.88
C LYS A 73 -17.27 5.03 3.33
N LYS A 74 -18.14 4.04 3.09
CA LYS A 74 -17.89 2.72 2.54
C LYS A 74 -18.26 2.69 1.05
N LYS A 75 -17.28 2.78 0.15
CA LYS A 75 -17.41 2.19 -1.18
C LYS A 75 -16.75 0.82 -1.19
N LEU A 76 -17.45 -0.16 -1.79
CA LEU A 76 -17.01 -1.56 -1.84
C LEU A 76 -15.70 -1.73 -2.60
N SER A 77 -15.43 -0.89 -3.60
CA SER A 77 -14.19 -0.90 -4.39
C SER A 77 -13.36 0.34 -4.12
N LEU A 78 -12.04 0.23 -4.28
CA LEU A 78 -11.10 1.34 -4.17
C LEU A 78 -10.75 1.87 -5.56
N HIS A 79 -11.04 3.15 -5.82
CA HIS A 79 -10.61 3.83 -7.04
C HIS A 79 -9.17 4.37 -6.90
N VAL A 80 -8.26 3.94 -7.79
CA VAL A 80 -6.81 4.17 -7.66
C VAL A 80 -6.19 5.07 -8.74
N ASN A 81 -7.00 5.77 -9.54
CA ASN A 81 -6.49 6.63 -10.62
C ASN A 81 -5.51 7.69 -10.11
N SER A 82 -5.89 8.42 -9.05
CA SER A 82 -5.03 9.45 -8.44
C SER A 82 -3.70 8.86 -7.94
N LEU A 83 -3.71 7.64 -7.41
CA LEU A 83 -2.50 6.96 -6.94
C LEU A 83 -1.58 6.57 -8.11
N VAL A 84 -2.18 6.09 -9.21
CA VAL A 84 -1.44 5.72 -10.42
C VAL A 84 -0.77 6.95 -11.03
N SER A 85 -1.50 8.05 -11.21
CA SER A 85 -0.96 9.32 -11.71
C SER A 85 0.21 9.80 -10.84
N LEU A 86 0.02 9.83 -9.51
CA LEU A 86 1.06 10.21 -8.57
C LEU A 86 2.31 9.32 -8.69
N ASN A 87 2.14 7.99 -8.79
CA ASN A 87 3.28 7.09 -8.93
C ASN A 87 4.06 7.30 -10.23
N GLN A 88 3.36 7.61 -11.33
CA GLN A 88 3.98 7.92 -12.62
C GLN A 88 4.78 9.23 -12.57
N GLU A 89 4.24 10.27 -11.93
CA GLU A 89 4.94 11.54 -11.71
C GLU A 89 6.21 11.36 -10.87
N LEU A 90 6.10 10.60 -9.77
CA LEU A 90 7.22 10.34 -8.86
C LEU A 90 8.25 9.35 -9.42
N LYS A 91 7.92 8.63 -10.50
CA LYS A 91 8.74 7.57 -11.10
C LYS A 91 9.22 6.53 -10.06
N LYS A 92 8.37 6.21 -9.08
CA LYS A 92 8.68 5.24 -8.03
C LYS A 92 8.27 3.82 -8.44
N PHE A 93 9.10 2.87 -8.06
CA PHE A 93 8.84 1.44 -8.23
C PHE A 93 9.56 0.65 -7.13
N PRO A 94 8.90 -0.33 -6.47
CA PRO A 94 7.52 -0.75 -6.70
C PRO A 94 6.46 0.14 -6.01
N LEU A 95 5.25 0.19 -6.58
CA LEU A 95 4.04 0.68 -5.90
C LEU A 95 3.38 -0.50 -5.17
N ILE A 96 3.25 -0.38 -3.84
CA ILE A 96 2.58 -1.38 -3.00
C ILE A 96 1.31 -0.76 -2.42
N VAL A 97 0.16 -1.32 -2.76
CA VAL A 97 -1.15 -0.90 -2.25
C VAL A 97 -1.55 -1.84 -1.11
N VAL A 98 -1.76 -1.30 0.07
CA VAL A 98 -2.25 -2.04 1.24
C VAL A 98 -3.75 -1.89 1.29
N THR A 99 -4.47 -2.90 0.81
CA THR A 99 -5.94 -2.94 0.82
C THR A 99 -6.46 -4.35 0.59
N ASN A 100 -7.58 -4.68 1.22
CA ASN A 100 -8.37 -5.86 0.91
C ASN A 100 -9.64 -5.52 0.09
N ARG A 101 -9.79 -4.27 -0.36
CA ARG A 101 -10.87 -3.86 -1.28
C ARG A 101 -10.48 -4.16 -2.73
N PRO A 102 -11.43 -4.59 -3.58
CA PRO A 102 -11.18 -4.72 -5.01
C PRO A 102 -10.83 -3.37 -5.63
N LEU A 103 -9.73 -3.33 -6.40
CA LEU A 103 -9.28 -2.12 -7.10
C LEU A 103 -10.11 -1.85 -8.36
N LYS A 104 -10.41 -0.57 -8.62
CA LYS A 104 -10.98 -0.09 -9.87
C LYS A 104 -10.23 1.17 -10.36
N PRO A 105 -10.15 1.39 -11.68
CA PRO A 105 -10.38 0.42 -12.77
C PRO A 105 -9.38 -0.75 -12.71
N LYS A 106 -9.56 -1.77 -13.58
CA LYS A 106 -8.47 -2.73 -13.84
C LYS A 106 -7.32 -1.96 -14.49
N LEU A 107 -6.12 -2.12 -13.96
CA LEU A 107 -4.97 -1.34 -14.36
C LEU A 107 -4.02 -2.15 -15.22
N ASP A 108 -3.47 -1.51 -16.25
CA ASP A 108 -2.39 -2.06 -17.08
C ASP A 108 -1.01 -1.92 -16.40
N GLN A 109 -0.93 -1.09 -15.35
CA GLN A 109 0.29 -0.89 -14.57
C GLN A 109 0.51 -2.01 -13.54
N LEU A 110 1.76 -2.49 -13.48
CA LEU A 110 2.18 -3.43 -12.44
C LEU A 110 2.22 -2.74 -11.08
N MET A 111 1.39 -3.22 -10.16
CA MET A 111 1.35 -2.85 -8.76
C MET A 111 1.36 -4.11 -7.91
N PHE A 112 1.82 -3.98 -6.67
CA PHE A 112 1.73 -5.04 -5.68
C PHE A 112 0.62 -4.70 -4.69
N ILE A 113 -0.17 -5.68 -4.29
CA ILE A 113 -1.32 -5.50 -3.41
C ILE A 113 -1.09 -6.40 -2.20
N PHE A 114 -0.97 -5.79 -1.02
CA PHE A 114 -1.00 -6.51 0.25
C PHE A 114 -2.43 -6.51 0.78
N ASP A 115 -3.06 -7.67 0.82
CA ASP A 115 -4.47 -7.84 1.21
C ASP A 115 -4.68 -8.20 2.69
N GLY A 116 -3.61 -8.15 3.48
CA GLY A 116 -3.58 -8.61 4.88
C GLY A 116 -3.10 -10.06 5.02
N ASN A 117 -3.11 -10.85 3.95
CA ASN A 117 -2.61 -12.24 4.00
C ASN A 117 -1.36 -12.40 3.13
N SER A 118 -1.37 -11.84 1.92
CA SER A 118 -0.37 -12.08 0.90
C SER A 118 -0.12 -10.84 0.04
N ILE A 119 1.04 -10.80 -0.63
CA ILE A 119 1.33 -9.81 -1.66
C ILE A 119 1.03 -10.42 -3.03
N LYS A 120 0.10 -9.83 -3.77
CA LYS A 120 -0.28 -10.24 -5.13
C LYS A 120 0.09 -9.14 -6.12
N SER A 121 0.34 -9.48 -7.37
CA SER A 121 0.47 -8.48 -8.43
C SER A 121 -0.89 -8.12 -9.01
N SER A 122 -1.08 -6.87 -9.43
CA SER A 122 -2.26 -6.41 -10.18
C SER A 122 -2.38 -7.09 -11.55
N ASN A 123 -1.24 -7.57 -12.10
CA ASN A 123 -1.16 -8.18 -13.41
C ASN A 123 -1.02 -9.70 -13.27
N LYS A 124 -2.07 -10.46 -13.65
CA LYS A 124 -2.12 -11.94 -13.50
C LYS A 124 -0.94 -12.69 -14.14
N LYS A 125 -0.16 -12.06 -15.03
CA LYS A 125 1.04 -12.66 -15.64
C LYS A 125 2.27 -12.67 -14.72
N PHE A 126 2.31 -11.84 -13.67
CA PHE A 126 3.40 -11.80 -12.70
C PHE A 126 2.98 -12.49 -11.41
N ILE A 127 2.89 -13.81 -11.41
CA ILE A 127 2.85 -14.57 -10.16
C ILE A 127 4.30 -14.59 -9.66
N LEU A 128 4.58 -13.86 -8.58
CA LEU A 128 5.79 -14.14 -7.79
C LEU A 128 5.58 -15.53 -7.21
N SER A 129 6.16 -16.53 -7.86
CA SER A 129 6.19 -17.89 -7.35
C SER A 129 6.76 -17.86 -5.95
N GLU A 130 5.97 -18.34 -4.99
CA GLU A 130 6.51 -18.81 -3.73
C GLU A 130 7.64 -19.79 -4.04
N ASN A 131 8.76 -19.64 -3.33
CA ASN A 131 9.86 -20.59 -3.34
C ASN A 131 9.28 -21.99 -3.14
N ARG A 132 9.22 -22.78 -4.22
CA ARG A 132 9.36 -24.21 -4.05
C ARG A 132 10.83 -24.38 -3.79
N ASP A 133 11.17 -24.58 -2.53
CA ASP A 133 12.43 -25.22 -2.20
C ASP A 133 12.51 -26.48 -3.06
N ALA A 134 13.46 -26.45 -3.97
CA ALA A 134 13.93 -27.62 -4.65
C ALA A 134 14.57 -28.50 -3.58
N GLU A 135 13.90 -29.57 -3.18
CA GLU A 135 14.63 -30.71 -2.62
C GLU A 135 15.27 -31.46 -3.80
N PRO A 136 16.60 -31.63 -3.80
CA PRO A 136 17.26 -32.52 -4.73
C PRO A 136 17.20 -33.97 -4.22
N GLU A 137 16.99 -34.87 -5.21
CA GLU A 137 17.08 -36.34 -5.21
C GLU A 137 15.89 -37.15 -4.68
#